data_AF-A0A165E959-F1
#
_entry.id   AF-A0A165E959-F1
#
_cell.length_a   1.000
_cell.length_b   1.000
_cell.length_c   1.000
_cell.angle_alpha   90.00
_cell.angle_beta   90.00
_cell.angle_gamma   90.00
#
_symmetry.space_group_name_H-M   'P 1'
#
loop_
_entity.id
_entity.type
_entity.pdbx_description
1 polymer ?
#
loop_
_entity_poly.entity_id
_entity_poly.type
_entity_poly.pdbx_seq_one_letter_code
_entity_poly.pdbx_strand_id
1 'polypeptide(L)'
;CPFAPVDVRQGDVLRHMETHRLKDKWVCCGTYLEDALQQGIVPRISEIRVYKGRQMVGGCFKAFSRRDSLKRHLENGRIGCLGDIVL
;
A
#
# COMPACT_ATOMS: atom_id res chain seq x y z
N CYS A 1 -17.37 -9.90 -13.98
CA CYS A 1 -16.27 -10.08 -14.95
C CYS A 1 -16.63 -11.26 -15.85
N PRO A 2 -16.49 -11.18 -17.18
CA PRO A 2 -16.81 -12.29 -18.09
C PRO A 2 -16.02 -13.58 -17.82
N PHE A 3 -14.95 -13.50 -17.02
CA PHE A 3 -14.05 -14.61 -16.68
C PHE A 3 -14.10 -15.01 -15.20
N ALA A 4 -15.11 -14.57 -14.43
CA ALA A 4 -15.27 -15.06 -13.06
C ALA A 4 -15.68 -16.55 -13.13
N PRO A 5 -14.95 -17.46 -12.46
CA PRO A 5 -15.32 -18.88 -12.46
C PRO A 5 -16.74 -19.06 -11.89
N VAL A 6 -17.45 -20.06 -12.40
CA VAL A 6 -18.88 -20.28 -12.07
C VAL A 6 -19.08 -20.93 -10.69
N ASP A 7 -18.00 -21.44 -10.09
CA ASP A 7 -18.00 -22.22 -8.84
C ASP A 7 -16.98 -21.70 -7.82
N VAL A 8 -17.01 -20.38 -7.58
CA VAL A 8 -16.18 -19.74 -6.56
C VAL A 8 -16.98 -19.52 -5.28
N ARG A 9 -16.36 -19.85 -4.14
CA ARG A 9 -16.91 -19.54 -2.82
C ARG A 9 -17.31 -18.06 -2.76
N GLN A 10 -18.42 -17.77 -2.11
CA GLN A 10 -18.99 -16.41 -2.04
C GLN A 10 -17.96 -15.35 -1.58
N GLY A 11 -17.03 -15.71 -0.69
CA GLY A 11 -15.94 -14.82 -0.27
C GLY A 11 -14.97 -14.43 -1.39
N ASP A 12 -14.69 -15.33 -2.33
CA ASP A 12 -13.83 -15.06 -3.48
C ASP A 12 -14.50 -14.16 -4.52
N VAL A 13 -15.82 -14.28 -4.67
CA VAL A 13 -16.61 -13.39 -5.53
C VAL A 13 -16.67 -11.99 -4.95
N LEU A 14 -16.87 -11.84 -3.64
CA LEU A 14 -16.83 -10.53 -2.96
C LEU A 14 -15.46 -9.85 -3.12
N ARG A 15 -14.37 -10.61 -2.92
CA ARG A 15 -13.00 -10.14 -3.14
C ARG A 15 -12.75 -9.76 -4.60
N HIS A 16 -13.27 -10.53 -5.55
CA HIS A 16 -13.19 -10.22 -6.98
C HIS A 16 -13.91 -8.90 -7.31
N MET A 17 -15.08 -8.65 -6.72
CA MET A 17 -15.82 -7.41 -6.89
C MET A 17 -15.08 -6.21 -6.27
N GLU A 18 -14.35 -6.39 -5.17
CA GLU A 18 -13.52 -5.33 -4.57
C GLU A 18 -12.46 -4.80 -5.55
N THR A 19 -11.89 -5.67 -6.39
CA THR A 19 -10.93 -5.28 -7.44
C THR A 19 -11.53 -4.33 -8.48
N HIS A 20 -12.84 -4.39 -8.75
CA HIS A 20 -13.50 -3.46 -9.67
C HIS A 20 -13.80 -2.10 -9.03
N ARG A 21 -14.01 -2.06 -7.71
CA ARG A 21 -14.48 -0.87 -6.98
C ARG A 21 -13.36 0.02 -6.46
N LEU A 22 -12.17 -0.53 -6.24
CA LEU A 22 -11.11 0.14 -5.49
C LEU A 22 -9.79 0.11 -6.26
N LYS A 23 -9.70 0.92 -7.32
CA LYS A 23 -8.40 1.30 -7.89
C LYS A 23 -7.69 2.18 -6.84
N ASP A 24 -6.41 1.89 -6.59
CA ASP A 24 -5.51 2.69 -5.74
C ASP A 24 -5.72 2.63 -4.20
N LYS A 25 -6.45 1.64 -3.67
CA LYS A 25 -6.64 1.50 -2.21
C LYS A 25 -5.37 1.05 -1.47
N TRP A 26 -4.51 0.25 -2.11
CA TRP A 26 -3.34 -0.35 -1.46
C TRP A 26 -2.06 0.15 -2.11
N VAL A 27 -1.57 1.30 -1.66
CA VAL A 27 -0.30 1.88 -2.14
C VAL A 27 0.71 1.85 -1.00
N CYS A 28 1.94 1.42 -1.27
CA CYS A 28 3.05 1.59 -0.34
C CYS A 28 3.48 3.07 -0.36
N CYS A 29 2.74 3.92 0.35
CA CYS A 29 2.98 5.35 0.39
C CYS A 29 4.06 5.76 1.40
N GLY A 30 4.44 4.86 2.30
CA GLY A 30 5.46 5.12 3.29
C GLY A 30 4.87 5.43 4.66
N THR A 31 5.58 6.22 5.46
CA THR A 31 5.07 6.86 6.69
C THR A 31 5.03 8.39 6.52
N TYR A 32 4.31 9.09 7.39
CA TYR A 32 4.32 10.55 7.39
C TYR A 32 5.72 11.09 7.67
N LEU A 33 6.10 12.17 6.98
CA LEU A 33 7.39 12.83 7.20
C LEU A 33 7.58 13.25 8.67
N GLU A 34 6.51 13.75 9.32
CA GLU A 34 6.54 14.16 10.73
C GLU A 34 6.87 13.00 11.67
N ASP A 35 6.24 11.84 11.48
CA ASP A 35 6.49 10.63 12.29
C ASP A 35 7.92 10.11 12.08
N ALA A 36 8.41 10.13 10.83
CA ALA A 36 9.78 9.73 10.53
C ALA A 36 10.79 10.64 11.26
N LEU A 37 10.58 11.95 11.23
CA LEU A 37 11.44 12.92 11.92
C LEU A 37 11.39 12.74 13.45
N GLN A 38 10.22 12.46 14.02
CA GLN A 38 10.08 12.16 15.45
C GLN A 38 10.84 10.89 15.87
N GLN A 39 10.96 9.92 14.97
CA GLN A 39 11.76 8.70 15.16
C GLN A 39 13.26 8.91 14.87
N GLY A 40 13.69 10.13 14.55
CA GLY A 40 15.08 10.46 14.23
C GLY A 40 15.51 10.06 12.80
N ILE A 41 14.56 9.67 11.95
CA ILE A 41 14.82 9.37 10.54
C ILE A 41 14.83 10.69 9.78
N VAL A 42 15.99 11.04 9.22
CA VAL A 42 16.16 12.26 8.41
C VAL A 42 16.27 11.86 6.93
N PRO A 43 15.15 11.87 6.17
CA PRO A 43 15.14 11.50 4.76
C PRO A 43 15.78 12.60 3.91
N ARG A 44 16.36 12.22 2.77
CA ARG A 44 16.78 13.18 1.75
C ARG A 44 15.54 13.80 1.11
N ILE A 45 15.63 15.05 0.66
CA ILE A 45 14.53 15.75 -0.03
C ILE A 45 13.98 14.93 -1.21
N SER A 46 14.85 14.22 -1.94
CA SER A 46 14.47 13.35 -3.06
C SER A 46 13.60 12.14 -2.67
N GLU A 47 13.59 11.75 -1.40
CA GLU A 47 12.83 10.61 -0.88
C GLU A 47 11.44 11.02 -0.40
N ILE A 48 11.20 12.33 -0.23
CA ILE A 48 9.91 12.89 0.20
C ILE A 48 8.99 12.96 -1.01
N ARG A 49 7.78 12.42 -0.89
CA ARG A 49 6.73 12.57 -1.91
C ARG A 49 5.42 13.02 -1.31
N VAL A 50 4.60 13.70 -2.11
CA VAL A 50 3.24 14.05 -1.71
C VAL A 50 2.28 12.95 -2.16
N TYR A 51 1.52 12.40 -1.22
CA TYR A 51 0.45 11.44 -1.48
C TYR A 51 -0.80 11.85 -0.73
N LYS A 52 -1.93 11.99 -1.45
CA LYS A 52 -3.21 12.48 -0.91
C LYS A 52 -3.07 13.78 -0.09
N GLY A 53 -2.20 14.69 -0.54
CA GLY A 53 -1.97 15.99 0.10
C GLY A 53 -1.05 15.96 1.34
N ARG A 54 -0.48 14.81 1.70
CA ARG A 54 0.47 14.67 2.82
C ARG A 54 1.86 14.31 2.34
N GLN A 55 2.88 14.78 3.04
CA GLN A 55 4.28 14.42 2.79
C GLN A 55 4.59 13.06 3.40
N MET A 56 5.03 12.13 2.56
CA MET A 56 5.32 10.76 2.91
C MET A 56 6.77 10.40 2.55
N VAL A 57 7.36 9.45 3.29
CA VAL A 57 8.75 9.02 3.11
C VAL A 57 8.88 7.51 3.29
N GLY A 58 9.92 6.91 2.72
CA GLY A 58 10.24 5.49 2.92
C GLY A 58 9.33 4.49 2.22
N GLY A 59 8.35 4.94 1.43
CA GLY A 59 7.52 4.09 0.57
C GLY A 59 8.06 3.95 -0.85
N CYS A 60 7.74 2.84 -1.53
CA CYS A 60 8.08 2.65 -2.94
C CYS A 60 7.02 3.20 -3.93
N PHE A 61 5.87 3.67 -3.42
CA PHE A 61 4.73 4.23 -4.16
C PHE A 61 4.14 3.31 -5.24
N LYS A 62 4.40 2.01 -5.15
CA LYS A 62 3.76 1.00 -6.00
C LYS A 62 2.35 0.72 -5.49
N ALA A 63 1.40 0.63 -6.42
CA ALA A 63 0.06 0.17 -6.16
C ALA A 63 0.00 -1.37 -6.16
N PHE A 64 -0.82 -1.92 -5.26
CA PHE A 64 -1.08 -3.35 -5.13
C PHE A 64 -2.57 -3.61 -5.37
N SER A 65 -2.87 -4.72 -6.03
CA SER A 65 -4.26 -5.11 -6.28
C SER A 65 -4.99 -5.60 -5.02
N ARG A 66 -4.26 -5.94 -3.95
CA ARG A 66 -4.80 -6.55 -2.73
C ARG A 66 -4.06 -6.10 -1.47
N ARG A 67 -4.80 -6.00 -0.35
CA ARG A 67 -4.25 -5.67 0.98
C ARG A 67 -3.14 -6.62 1.42
N ASP A 68 -3.31 -7.92 1.22
CA ASP A 68 -2.33 -8.93 1.62
C ASP A 68 -1.01 -8.81 0.85
N SER A 69 -1.06 -8.29 -0.38
CA SER A 69 0.13 -8.09 -1.20
C SER A 69 0.94 -6.90 -0.68
N LEU A 70 0.27 -5.80 -0.31
CA LEU A 70 0.90 -4.69 0.39
C LEU A 70 1.42 -5.12 1.78
N LYS A 71 0.65 -5.91 2.53
CA LYS A 71 1.07 -6.44 3.84
C LYS A 71 2.38 -7.22 3.74
N ARG A 72 2.43 -8.23 2.87
CA ARG A 72 3.64 -9.03 2.64
C ARG A 72 4.81 -8.20 2.10
N HIS A 73 4.52 -7.13 1.36
CA HIS A 73 5.55 -6.21 0.90
C HIS A 73 6.21 -5.45 2.06
N LEU A 74 5.41 -4.97 3.02
CA LEU A 74 5.90 -4.25 4.20
C LEU A 74 6.59 -5.18 5.22
N GLU A 75 6.09 -6.42 5.38
CA GLU A 75 6.68 -7.42 6.29
C GLU A 75 7.99 -8.03 5.73
N ASN A 76 8.29 -7.84 4.44
CA ASN A 76 9.50 -8.36 3.84
C ASN A 76 10.70 -7.44 4.15
N GLY A 77 11.48 -7.81 5.16
CA GLY A 77 12.68 -7.07 5.58
C GLY A 77 13.75 -6.87 4.50
N ARG A 78 13.68 -7.56 3.35
CA ARG A 78 14.58 -7.31 2.21
C ARG A 78 14.16 -6.12 1.34
N ILE A 79 12.91 -5.68 1.42
CA ILE A 79 12.36 -4.60 0.60
C ILE A 79 12.68 -3.22 1.19
N GLY A 80 12.82 -3.12 2.52
CA GLY A 80 13.24 -1.91 3.20
C GLY A 80 12.24 -0.73 3.13
N CYS A 81 10.99 -0.98 2.74
CA CYS A 81 9.95 0.05 2.76
C CYS A 81 9.44 0.27 4.18
N LEU A 82 9.31 1.54 4.58
CA LEU A 82 8.80 1.97 5.87
C LEU A 82 7.35 2.39 5.70
N GLY A 83 6.38 1.60 6.13
CA GLY A 83 4.97 1.97 6.01
C GLY A 83 4.03 1.03 6.75
N ASP A 84 2.79 1.48 6.90
CA ASP A 84 1.69 0.74 7.54
C ASP A 84 0.52 0.57 6.56
N ILE A 85 -0.30 -0.46 6.78
CA ILE A 85 -1.47 -0.82 5.98
C ILE A 85 -2.70 0.03 6.40
N VAL A 86 -2.59 0.83 7.47
CA VAL A 86 -3.71 1.55 8.11
C VAL A 86 -3.74 3.05 7.74
N LEU A 87 -2.75 3.55 7.00
CA LEU A 87 -2.63 4.98 6.63
C LEU A 87 -3.58 5.41 5.49
#